data_AF-A0AAU5TVJ4-F1
#
_entry.id   AF-A0AAU5TVJ4-F1
#
_cell.length_a   1.000
_cell.length_b   1.000
_cell.length_c   1.000
_cell.angle_alpha   90.00
_cell.angle_beta   90.00
_cell.angle_gamma   90.00
#
_symmetry.space_group_name_H-M   'P 1'
#
loop_
_entity.id
_entity.type
_entity.pdbx_description
1 polymer ?
#
loop_
_entity_poly.entity_id
_entity_poly.type
_entity_poly.pdbx_seq_one_letter_code
_entity_poly.pdbx_strand_id
1 'polypeptide(L)' 'MDHSPGVDEVELRILRLLCEGLGEAAIGRRVGLGHRTVQRRMRNLMTRWQVKGRVALGARAQELGLL' A
#
# COMPACT_ATOMS: atom_id res chain seq x y z
N MET A 1 0.29 1.88 21.08
CA MET A 1 0.91 2.29 19.81
C MET A 1 1.42 1.03 19.15
N ASP A 2 0.56 0.34 18.41
CA ASP A 2 0.89 -0.96 17.81
C ASP A 2 1.23 -0.72 16.34
N HIS A 3 2.51 -0.49 16.06
CA HIS A 3 3.03 -0.48 14.69
C HIS A 3 3.35 -1.94 14.35
N SER A 4 2.47 -2.61 13.61
CA SER A 4 2.83 -3.88 12.98
C SER A 4 4.15 -3.69 12.23
N PRO A 5 5.10 -4.64 12.32
CA PRO A 5 6.51 -4.39 12.03
C PRO A 5 6.69 -3.96 10.56
N GLY A 6 6.86 -2.65 10.36
CA GLY A 6 7.26 -2.06 9.08
C GLY A 6 6.17 -1.44 8.20
N VAL A 7 4.89 -1.42 8.56
CA VAL A 7 3.83 -0.77 7.75
C VAL A 7 3.11 0.28 8.57
N ASP A 8 3.09 1.53 8.09
CA ASP A 8 2.35 2.60 8.77
C ASP A 8 0.84 2.58 8.43
N GLU A 9 0.03 3.31 9.21
CA GLU A 9 -1.43 3.33 9.04
C GLU A 9 -1.87 3.82 7.64
N VAL A 10 -1.13 4.77 7.08
CA VAL A 10 -1.40 5.31 5.74
C VAL A 10 -1.09 4.25 4.69
N GLU A 11 0.00 3.51 4.84
CA GLU A 11 0.36 2.39 3.98
C GLU A 11 -0.68 1.27 4.04
N LEU A 12 -1.19 0.96 5.24
CA LEU A 12 -2.32 0.03 5.41
C LEU A 12 -3.57 0.51 4.65
N ARG A 13 -3.90 1.79 4.75
CA ARG A 13 -5.02 2.40 4.01
C ARG A 13 -4.81 2.32 2.49
N ILE A 14 -3.59 2.58 2.02
CA ILE A 14 -3.22 2.45 0.60
C ILE A 14 -3.40 1.00 0.13
N LEU A 15 -2.96 0.01 0.90
CA LEU A 15 -3.06 -1.41 0.56
C LEU A 15 -4.52 -1.89 0.48
N ARG A 16 -5.38 -1.46 1.42
CA ARG A 16 -6.83 -1.78 1.38
C ARG A 16 -7.47 -1.25 0.10
N LEU A 17 -7.27 0.02 -0.19
CA LEU A 17 -7.81 0.66 -1.40
C LEU A 17 -7.22 0.06 -2.68
N LEU A 18 -5.96 -0.38 -2.64
CA LEU A 18 -5.32 -1.09 -3.75
C LEU A 18 -6.03 -2.43 -4.03
N CYS A 19 -6.36 -3.19 -2.99
CA CYS A 19 -7.09 -4.47 -3.10
C CYS A 19 -8.55 -4.30 -3.53
N GLU A 20 -9.17 -3.15 -3.24
CA GLU A 20 -10.43 -2.73 -3.86
C GLU A 20 -10.30 -2.40 -5.37
N GLY A 21 -9.08 -2.44 -5.93
CA GLY A 21 -8.81 -2.21 -7.34
C GLY A 21 -8.46 -0.77 -7.71
N LEU A 22 -8.40 0.16 -6.75
CA LEU A 22 -8.14 1.56 -7.05
C LEU A 22 -6.72 1.80 -7.56
N GLY A 23 -6.60 2.73 -8.50
CA GLY A 23 -5.31 3.26 -8.94
C GLY A 23 -4.77 4.32 -7.98
N GLU A 24 -3.45 4.51 -7.98
CA GLU A 24 -2.72 5.42 -7.08
C GLU A 24 -3.30 6.86 -7.02
N ALA A 25 -3.87 7.37 -8.12
CA ALA A 25 -4.48 8.71 -8.15
C ALA A 25 -5.80 8.77 -7.37
N ALA A 26 -6.64 7.73 -7.50
CA ALA A 26 -7.87 7.60 -6.74
C ALA A 26 -7.57 7.31 -5.25
N ILE A 27 -6.56 6.47 -4.99
CA ILE A 27 -6.05 6.22 -3.64
C ILE A 27 -5.60 7.53 -2.99
N GLY A 28 -4.75 8.31 -3.68
CA GLY A 28 -4.25 9.59 -3.19
C GLY A 28 -5.36 10.54 -2.76
N ARG A 29 -6.39 10.69 -3.60
CA ARG A 29 -7.58 11.47 -3.26
C ARG A 29 -8.29 10.98 -1.99
N ARG A 30 -8.45 9.65 -1.82
CA ARG A 30 -9.13 9.07 -0.64
C ARG A 30 -8.31 9.16 0.65
N VAL A 31 -6.98 9.17 0.57
CA VAL A 31 -6.09 9.28 1.74
C VAL A 31 -5.55 10.69 1.99
N GLY A 32 -5.96 11.69 1.20
CA GLY A 32 -5.50 13.07 1.32
C GLY A 32 -4.05 13.29 0.89
N LEU A 33 -3.50 12.45 0.02
CA LEU A 33 -2.12 12.52 -0.46
C LEU A 33 -2.03 12.74 -1.97
N GLY A 34 -0.93 13.35 -2.41
CA GLY A 34 -0.60 13.42 -3.83
C GLY A 34 -0.33 12.02 -4.41
N HIS A 35 -0.75 11.79 -5.65
CA HIS A 35 -0.53 10.53 -6.38
C HIS A 35 0.94 10.08 -6.37
N ARG A 36 1.90 11.01 -6.53
CA ARG A 36 3.35 10.70 -6.47
C ARG A 36 3.80 10.20 -5.09
N THR A 37 3.17 10.68 -4.02
CA THR A 37 3.44 10.21 -2.65
C THR A 37 2.94 8.78 -2.46
N VAL A 38 1.73 8.47 -2.97
CA VAL A 38 1.20 7.11 -2.97
C VAL A 38 2.09 6.17 -3.77
N GLN A 39 2.48 6.57 -4.98
CA GLN A 39 3.40 5.82 -5.83
C GLN A 39 4.74 5.54 -5.13
N ARG A 40 5.34 6.54 -4.48
CA ARG A 40 6.59 6.38 -3.72
C ARG A 40 6.42 5.38 -2.56
N ARG A 41 5.33 5.49 -1.79
CA ARG A 41 5.05 4.57 -0.68
C ARG A 41 4.84 3.13 -1.17
N MET A 42 4.07 2.94 -2.24
CA MET A 42 3.88 1.62 -2.87
C MET A 42 5.20 1.05 -3.39
N ARG A 43 6.06 1.86 -4.01
CA ARG A 43 7.41 1.42 -4.44
C ARG A 43 8.29 1.01 -3.25
N ASN A 44 8.24 1.75 -2.15
CA ASN A 44 8.97 1.40 -0.94
C ASN A 44 8.47 0.08 -0.35
N LEU A 45 7.15 -0.15 -0.30
CA LEU A 45 6.57 -1.44 0.11
C LEU A 45 7.02 -2.57 -0.83
N MET A 46 6.96 -2.36 -2.15
CA MET A 46 7.42 -3.33 -3.14
C MET A 46 8.89 -3.72 -2.93
N THR A 47 9.77 -2.75 -2.71
CA THR A 47 11.19 -3.00 -2.43
C THR A 47 11.37 -3.76 -1.11
N ARG A 48 10.68 -3.34 -0.04
CA ARG A 48 10.78 -3.98 1.29
C ARG A 48 10.28 -5.42 1.29
N TRP A 49 9.27 -5.72 0.50
CA TRP A 49 8.69 -7.06 0.41
C TRP A 49 9.18 -7.87 -0.79
N GLN A 50 10.14 -7.32 -1.55
CA GLN A 50 10.73 -7.95 -2.73
C GLN A 50 9.70 -8.40 -3.78
N VAL A 51 8.59 -7.66 -3.89
CA VAL A 51 7.53 -7.94 -4.87
C VAL A 51 7.57 -6.93 -6.01
N LYS A 52 7.11 -7.35 -7.19
CA LYS A 52 7.04 -6.50 -8.37
C LYS A 52 5.60 -6.35 -8.84
N GLY A 53 5.15 -5.10 -8.89
CA GLY A 53 3.84 -4.74 -9.41
C GLY A 53 2.73 -4.76 -8.37
N ARG A 54 1.64 -4.13 -8.74
CA ARG A 54 0.52 -3.83 -7.85
C ARG A 54 -0.24 -5.07 -7.37
N VAL A 55 -0.33 -6.09 -8.22
CA VAL A 55 -1.04 -7.34 -7.90
C VAL A 55 -0.26 -8.15 -6.86
N ALA A 56 1.05 -8.32 -7.07
CA ALA A 56 1.92 -8.99 -6.11
C ALA A 56 1.99 -8.24 -4.77
N LEU A 57 1.94 -6.90 -4.81
CA LEU A 57 1.87 -6.08 -3.60
C LEU A 57 0.58 -6.34 -2.80
N GLY A 58 -0.57 -6.39 -3.46
CA GLY A 58 -1.85 -6.71 -2.81
C GLY A 58 -1.89 -8.14 -2.25
N ALA A 59 -1.44 -9.11 -3.04
CA ALA A 59 -1.32 -10.51 -2.59
C ALA A 59 -0.42 -10.62 -1.35
N ARG A 60 0.72 -9.95 -1.35
CA ARG A 60 1.65 -10.00 -0.22
C ARG A 60 1.08 -9.38 1.05
N ALA A 61 0.27 -8.32 0.92
CA ALA A 61 -0.43 -7.75 2.05
C ALA A 61 -1.46 -8.72 2.67
N GLN A 62 -2.14 -9.54 1.86
CA GLN A 62 -3.03 -10.61 2.35
C GLN A 62 -2.24 -11.70 3.08
N GLU A 63 -1.12 -12.17 2.50
CA GLU A 63 -0.27 -13.21 3.10
C GLU A 63 0.33 -12.78 4.46
N LEU A 64 0.60 -11.47 4.62
CA LEU A 64 1.09 -10.88 5.85
C LEU A 64 -0.02 -10.59 6.88
N GLY A 65 -1.30 -10.86 6.57
CA GLY A 65 -2.43 -10.63 7.46
C GLY A 65 -2.76 -9.16 7.72
N LEU A 66 -2.43 -8.27 6.77
CA LEU A 66 -2.60 -6.81 6.92
C LEU A 66 -3.97 -6.31 6.44
N LEU A 67 -4.78 -7.18 5.84
CA LEU A 67 -6.02 -6.88 5.14
C LEU A 67 -7.17 -7.72 5.67
#